data_AF-A0A2T7BIF9-F1
#
_entry.id   AF-A0A2T7BIF9-F1
#
_cell.length_a   1.000
_cell.length_b   1.000
_cell.length_c   1.000
_cell.angle_alpha   90.00
_cell.angle_beta   90.00
_cell.angle_gamma   90.00
#
_symmetry.space_group_name_H-M   'P 1'
#
loop_
_entity.id
_entity.type
_entity.pdbx_description
1 polymer ?
#
loop_
_entity_poly.entity_id
_entity_poly.type
_entity_poly.pdbx_seq_one_letter_code
_entity_poly.pdbx_strand_id
1 'polypeptide(L)'
;MKIKKETHETLDSIAALLQPHYSGAAVTKPFLSGKILTVPYENIKFIMRDKKDHLFVDIMPGAGQRTVAVLFGAIGLLISKAIFKARNKEKIQNFLQDAEMIINKGGIESIGTQLV
;
A
#
# COMPACT_ATOMS: atom_id res chain seq x y z
N MET A 1 4.21 -2.58 6.61
CA MET A 1 3.07 -3.38 7.12
C MET A 1 3.10 -4.73 6.40
N LYS A 2 2.49 -5.78 6.94
CA LYS A 2 2.56 -7.14 6.36
C LYS A 2 1.14 -7.69 6.19
N ILE A 3 0.84 -8.22 5.02
CA ILE A 3 -0.37 -9.01 4.74
C ILE A 3 0.09 -10.46 4.62
N LYS A 4 -0.51 -11.39 5.37
CA LYS A 4 -0.19 -12.82 5.21
C LYS A 4 -0.81 -13.31 3.90
N LYS A 5 0.00 -14.00 3.09
CA LYS A 5 -0.47 -14.70 1.91
C LYS A 5 -0.88 -16.10 2.31
N GLU A 6 -2.15 -16.45 2.17
CA GLU A 6 -2.59 -17.85 2.26
C GLU A 6 -2.36 -18.59 0.93
N THR A 7 -2.21 -17.86 -0.16
CA THR A 7 -2.06 -18.40 -1.52
C THR A 7 -0.76 -17.90 -2.17
N HIS A 8 -0.05 -18.79 -2.89
CA HIS A 8 1.19 -18.49 -3.62
C HIS A 8 0.94 -17.72 -4.94
N GLU A 9 0.08 -16.72 -4.91
CA GLU A 9 -0.22 -15.94 -6.12
C GLU A 9 0.91 -14.99 -6.49
N THR A 10 1.08 -14.74 -7.79
CA THR A 10 2.08 -13.80 -8.29
C THR A 10 1.61 -12.35 -8.11
N LEU A 11 2.54 -11.39 -8.07
CA LEU A 11 2.20 -9.96 -8.02
C LEU A 11 1.32 -9.52 -9.20
N ASP A 12 1.46 -10.16 -10.35
CA ASP A 12 0.68 -9.88 -11.55
C ASP A 12 -0.80 -10.32 -11.36
N SER A 13 -1.03 -11.47 -10.71
CA SER A 13 -2.37 -11.93 -10.32
C SER A 13 -3.03 -11.01 -9.29
N ILE A 14 -2.28 -10.60 -8.26
CA ILE A 14 -2.77 -9.69 -7.22
C ILE A 14 -3.09 -8.31 -7.82
N ALA A 15 -2.28 -7.85 -8.78
CA ALA A 15 -2.56 -6.61 -9.49
C ALA A 15 -3.88 -6.71 -10.26
N ALA A 16 -4.13 -7.82 -10.95
CA ALA A 16 -5.39 -8.05 -11.67
C ALA A 16 -6.61 -8.08 -10.72
N LEU A 17 -6.46 -8.60 -9.50
CA LEU A 17 -7.51 -8.60 -8.47
C LEU A 17 -7.77 -7.21 -7.89
N LEU A 18 -6.73 -6.37 -7.75
CA LEU A 18 -6.85 -5.03 -7.20
C LEU A 18 -7.24 -3.97 -8.24
N GLN A 19 -6.99 -4.22 -9.53
CA GLN A 19 -7.25 -3.27 -10.61
C GLN A 19 -8.71 -2.78 -10.70
N PRO A 20 -9.75 -3.61 -10.46
CA PRO A 20 -11.15 -3.16 -10.44
C PRO A 20 -11.45 -2.15 -9.34
N HIS A 21 -10.76 -2.26 -8.19
CA HIS A 21 -10.96 -1.40 -7.02
C HIS A 21 -10.01 -0.20 -7.01
N TYR A 22 -8.85 -0.33 -7.65
CA TYR A 22 -7.79 0.67 -7.70
C TYR A 22 -7.30 0.83 -9.15
N SER A 23 -7.87 1.80 -9.86
CA SER A 23 -7.66 2.01 -11.31
C SER A 23 -6.21 2.29 -11.73
N GLY A 24 -5.30 2.55 -10.79
CA GLY A 24 -3.86 2.71 -11.05
C GLY A 24 -2.97 1.61 -10.47
N ALA A 25 -3.54 0.48 -10.01
CA ALA A 25 -2.77 -0.66 -9.54
C ALA A 25 -1.92 -1.22 -10.69
N ALA A 26 -0.60 -1.15 -10.57
CA ALA A 26 0.32 -1.59 -11.60
C ALA A 26 1.56 -2.26 -11.02
N VAL A 27 1.98 -3.37 -11.62
CA VAL A 27 3.27 -3.99 -11.34
C VAL A 27 4.35 -3.19 -12.05
N THR A 28 5.32 -2.72 -11.28
CA THR A 28 6.48 -1.98 -11.78
C THR A 28 7.76 -2.73 -11.38
N LYS A 29 8.81 -2.62 -12.20
CA LYS A 29 10.12 -3.23 -11.92
C LYS A 29 11.16 -2.11 -11.78
N PRO A 30 11.45 -1.63 -10.56
CA PRO A 30 12.47 -0.60 -10.35
C PRO A 30 13.84 -1.15 -10.73
N PHE A 31 14.72 -0.27 -11.23
CA PHE A 31 16.05 -0.63 -11.76
C PHE A 31 16.93 -1.44 -10.79
N LEU A 32 16.77 -1.24 -9.47
CA LEU A 32 17.59 -1.85 -8.41
C LEU A 32 16.79 -2.73 -7.44
N SER A 33 15.56 -3.14 -7.77
CA SER A 33 14.72 -3.93 -6.86
C SER A 33 13.89 -4.96 -7.62
N GLY A 34 13.43 -5.99 -6.92
CA GLY A 34 12.48 -6.95 -7.46
C GLY A 34 11.18 -6.29 -7.93
N LYS A 35 10.32 -7.05 -8.64
CA LYS A 35 8.98 -6.59 -9.02
C LYS A 35 8.24 -6.05 -7.78
N ILE A 36 7.60 -4.90 -7.93
CA ILE A 36 6.76 -4.28 -6.89
C ILE A 36 5.40 -3.96 -7.50
N LEU A 37 4.33 -4.12 -6.72
CA LEU A 37 3.00 -3.67 -7.10
C LEU A 37 2.75 -2.30 -6.48
N THR A 38 2.47 -1.31 -7.31
CA THR A 38 2.16 0.05 -6.89
C THR A 38 0.66 0.25 -6.97
N VAL A 39 0.02 0.63 -5.87
CA VAL A 39 -1.41 0.90 -5.80
C VAL A 39 -1.62 2.35 -5.37
N PRO A 40 -1.98 3.27 -6.28
CA PRO A 40 -2.39 4.61 -5.92
C PRO A 40 -3.80 4.55 -5.34
N TYR A 41 -3.97 5.16 -4.16
CA TYR A 41 -5.26 5.35 -3.53
C TYR A 41 -5.32 6.77 -2.99
N GLU A 42 -6.22 7.57 -3.57
CA GLU A 42 -6.28 9.02 -3.36
C GLU A 42 -4.90 9.71 -3.56
N ASN A 43 -4.33 10.25 -2.48
CA ASN A 43 -3.03 10.94 -2.46
C ASN A 43 -1.91 10.07 -1.85
N ILE A 44 -2.16 8.78 -1.68
CA ILE A 44 -1.25 7.84 -1.05
C ILE A 44 -0.87 6.78 -2.08
N LYS A 45 0.44 6.57 -2.25
CA LYS A 45 0.95 5.49 -3.09
C LYS A 45 1.40 4.34 -2.21
N PHE A 46 0.67 3.23 -2.26
CA PHE A 46 1.02 2.00 -1.59
C PHE A 46 1.96 1.18 -2.48
N ILE A 47 2.98 0.58 -1.88
CA ILE A 47 3.95 -0.27 -2.56
C ILE A 47 3.91 -1.63 -1.91
N MET A 48 3.47 -2.61 -2.66
CA MET A 48 3.40 -4.02 -2.27
C MET A 48 4.62 -4.75 -2.84
N ARG A 49 5.32 -5.49 -1.99
CA ARG A 49 6.47 -6.32 -2.35
C ARG A 49 6.19 -7.75 -1.97
N ASP A 50 6.44 -8.66 -2.90
CA ASP A 50 6.29 -10.08 -2.63
C ASP A 50 7.45 -10.58 -1.77
N LYS A 51 7.13 -11.20 -0.64
CA LYS A 51 8.06 -11.98 0.18
C LYS A 51 7.41 -13.35 0.41
N LYS A 52 8.25 -14.39 0.54
CA LYS A 52 7.86 -15.81 0.55
C LYS A 52 6.52 -16.10 1.26
N ASP A 53 6.34 -15.58 2.48
CA ASP A 53 5.18 -15.87 3.33
C ASP A 53 4.27 -14.65 3.58
N HIS A 54 4.59 -13.48 3.01
CA HIS A 54 3.83 -12.26 3.25
C HIS A 54 4.02 -11.21 2.15
N LEU A 55 2.96 -10.45 1.87
CA LEU A 55 3.06 -9.23 1.09
C LEU A 55 3.52 -8.09 2.01
N PHE A 56 4.67 -7.50 1.70
CA PHE A 56 5.13 -6.32 2.43
C PHE A 56 4.53 -5.06 1.80
N VAL A 57 3.67 -4.38 2.56
CA VAL A 57 3.03 -3.12 2.14
C VAL A 57 3.80 -1.96 2.77
N ASP A 58 4.38 -1.13 1.92
CA ASP A 58 5.03 0.12 2.28
C ASP A 58 4.24 1.30 1.73
N ILE A 59 4.47 2.48 2.30
CA ILE A 59 3.78 3.69 1.86
C ILE A 59 4.83 4.66 1.34
N MET A 60 4.66 5.07 0.09
CA MET A 60 5.54 6.06 -0.49
C MET A 60 5.17 7.44 0.06
N PRO A 61 6.09 8.15 0.72
CA PRO A 61 5.83 9.50 1.19
C PRO A 61 5.59 10.43 0.00
N GLY A 62 4.52 11.23 0.09
CA GLY A 62 4.16 12.23 -0.91
C GLY A 62 5.26 13.30 -1.07
N ALA A 63 5.21 14.06 -2.16
CA ALA A 63 6.25 15.03 -2.51
C ALA A 63 6.61 15.99 -1.35
N GLY A 64 5.63 16.48 -0.59
CA GLY A 64 5.87 17.38 0.55
C GLY A 64 6.74 16.78 1.66
N GLN A 65 6.63 15.47 1.93
CA GLN A 65 7.48 14.80 2.93
C GLN A 65 8.93 14.66 2.45
N ARG A 66 9.15 14.58 1.13
CA ARG A 66 10.50 14.55 0.57
C ARG A 66 11.19 15.89 0.78
N THR A 67 10.46 17.00 0.60
CA THR A 67 11.00 18.34 0.84
C THR A 67 11.38 18.55 2.31
N VAL A 68 10.52 18.12 3.25
CA VAL A 68 10.83 18.21 4.69
C VAL A 68 12.03 17.34 5.06
N ALA A 69 12.17 16.16 4.46
CA ALA A 69 13.33 15.29 4.67
C ALA A 69 14.64 15.89 4.15
N VAL A 70 14.60 16.66 3.05
CA VAL A 70 15.79 17.38 2.54
C VAL A 70 16.15 18.53 3.48
N LEU A 71 15.17 19.27 3.99
CA LEU A 71 15.39 20.43 4.87
C LEU A 71 15.85 20.06 6.28
N PHE A 72 15.26 19.02 6.87
CA PHE A 72 15.46 18.64 8.28
C PHE A 72 16.18 17.29 8.45
N GLY A 73 16.67 16.72 7.35
CA GLY A 73 17.35 15.43 7.35
C GLY A 73 16.49 14.28 7.85
N ALA A 74 17.15 13.28 8.43
CA ALA A 74 16.51 12.05 8.89
C ALA A 74 15.45 12.28 9.99
N ILE A 75 15.66 13.26 10.88
CA ILE A 75 14.73 13.55 11.99
C ILE A 75 13.41 14.10 11.44
N GLY A 76 13.48 15.07 10.52
CA GLY A 76 12.27 15.61 9.88
C GLY A 76 11.50 14.56 9.08
N LEU A 77 12.22 13.63 8.45
CA LEU A 77 11.60 12.49 7.77
C LEU A 77 10.84 11.60 8.75
N LEU A 78 11.44 11.26 9.90
CA LEU A 78 10.81 10.40 10.91
C LEU A 78 9.54 11.04 11.49
N ILE A 79 9.59 12.33 11.84
CA ILE A 79 8.45 13.08 12.37
C ILE A 79 7.34 13.17 11.31
N SER A 80 7.68 13.57 10.08
CA SER A 80 6.72 13.66 8.98
C SER A 80 6.05 12.32 8.68
N LYS A 81 6.82 11.23 8.71
CA LYS A 81 6.32 9.87 8.52
C LYS A 81 5.37 9.46 9.65
N ALA A 82 5.69 9.82 10.91
CA ALA A 82 4.84 9.54 12.05
C ALA A 82 3.51 10.32 11.97
N ILE A 83 3.55 11.62 11.70
CA ILE A 83 2.36 12.48 11.56
C ILE A 83 1.50 12.02 10.39
N PHE A 84 2.11 11.72 9.24
CA PHE A 84 1.39 11.23 8.08
C PHE A 84 0.72 9.88 8.35
N LYS A 85 1.42 8.96 9.00
CA LYS A 85 0.87 7.67 9.39
C LYS A 85 -0.27 7.82 10.40
N ALA A 86 -0.15 8.75 11.35
CA ALA A 86 -1.21 9.03 12.32
C ALA A 86 -2.45 9.62 11.65
N ARG A 87 -2.28 10.62 10.77
CA ARG A 87 -3.39 11.27 10.05
C ARG A 87 -4.13 10.35 9.08
N ASN A 88 -3.42 9.42 8.45
CA ASN A 88 -4.01 8.52 7.46
C ASN A 88 -4.20 7.10 8.01
N LYS A 89 -4.20 6.92 9.33
CA LYS A 89 -4.24 5.59 9.96
C LYS A 89 -5.45 4.78 9.51
N GLU A 90 -6.63 5.39 9.51
CA GLU A 90 -7.89 4.75 9.08
C GLU A 90 -7.82 4.34 7.61
N LYS A 91 -7.39 5.26 6.72
CA LYS A 91 -7.25 4.97 5.29
C LYS A 91 -6.30 3.81 5.01
N ILE A 92 -5.19 3.76 5.74
CA ILE A 92 -4.21 2.68 5.62
C ILE A 92 -4.80 1.36 6.12
N GLN A 93 -5.54 1.37 7.24
CA GLN A 93 -6.18 0.18 7.78
C GLN A 93 -7.27 -0.34 6.84
N ASN A 94 -8.12 0.53 6.32
CA ASN A 94 -9.16 0.19 5.36
C ASN A 94 -8.55 -0.44 4.10
N PHE A 95 -7.48 0.16 3.56
CA PHE A 95 -6.77 -0.40 2.41
C PHE A 95 -6.16 -1.77 2.71
N LEU A 96 -5.52 -1.95 3.88
CA LEU A 96 -4.93 -3.23 4.25
C LEU A 96 -5.97 -4.33 4.40
N GLN A 97 -7.10 -4.01 5.04
CA GLN A 97 -8.20 -4.95 5.25
C GLN A 97 -8.89 -5.31 3.93
N ASP A 98 -9.13 -4.32 3.07
CA ASP A 98 -9.69 -4.52 1.73
C ASP A 98 -8.75 -5.35 0.85
N ALA A 99 -7.47 -5.02 0.82
CA ALA A 99 -6.46 -5.80 0.09
C ALA A 99 -6.33 -7.23 0.64
N GLU A 100 -6.34 -7.42 1.96
CA GLU A 100 -6.29 -8.74 2.57
C GLU A 100 -7.53 -9.57 2.24
N MET A 101 -8.71 -8.95 2.21
CA MET A 101 -9.97 -9.60 1.82
C MET A 101 -9.97 -9.99 0.33
N ILE A 102 -9.58 -9.07 -0.55
CA ILE A 102 -9.52 -9.33 -1.99
C ILE A 102 -8.50 -10.44 -2.31
N ILE A 103 -7.33 -10.41 -1.64
CA ILE A 103 -6.25 -11.38 -1.88
C ILE A 103 -6.58 -12.77 -1.30
N ASN A 104 -7.12 -12.85 -0.08
CA ASN A 104 -7.31 -14.14 0.59
C ASN A 104 -8.72 -14.74 0.40
N LYS A 105 -9.74 -13.92 0.09
CA LYS A 105 -11.15 -14.38 -0.01
C LYS A 105 -11.78 -14.21 -1.38
N GLY A 106 -11.10 -13.60 -2.36
CA GLY A 106 -11.54 -13.57 -3.76
C GLY A 106 -12.82 -12.76 -4.05
N GLY A 107 -13.34 -11.96 -3.12
CA GLY A 107 -14.54 -11.16 -3.36
C GLY A 107 -15.09 -10.49 -2.10
N ILE A 108 -15.68 -9.30 -2.29
CA ILE A 108 -16.08 -8.36 -1.24
C ILE A 108 -17.55 -8.57 -0.85
N GLU A 109 -17.79 -9.05 0.37
CA GLU A 109 -19.08 -8.93 1.06
C GLU A 109 -18.99 -8.02 2.30
N SER A 110 -18.26 -6.90 2.21
CA SER A 110 -18.29 -5.88 3.27
C SER A 110 -17.88 -4.49 2.78
N ILE A 111 -18.57 -3.96 1.77
CA ILE A 111 -18.60 -2.50 1.55
C ILE A 111 -19.86 -1.99 2.24
N GLY A 112 -19.71 -1.27 3.34
CA GLY A 112 -20.82 -0.55 3.93
C GLY A 112 -20.54 -0.08 5.33
N THR A 113 -20.41 1.23 5.47
CA THR A 113 -20.51 1.99 6.73
C THR A 113 -19.20 2.18 7.49
N GLN A 114 -18.50 3.27 7.17
CA GLN A 114 -18.37 4.40 8.11
C GLN A 114 -17.75 5.60 7.38
N LEU A 115 -18.62 6.38 6.74
CA LEU A 115 -18.45 7.80 6.49
C LEU A 115 -19.65 8.49 7.16
N VAL A 116 -19.48 8.90 8.41
CA VAL A 116 -20.09 10.09 9.02
C VAL A 116 -19.03 10.70 9.93
#